data_AF-A0A0V7YXJ7-F1
#
_entry.id   AF-A0A0V7YXJ7-F1
#
_cell.length_a   1.000
_cell.length_b   1.000
_cell.length_c   1.000
_cell.angle_alpha   90.00
_cell.angle_beta   90.00
_cell.angle_gamma   90.00
#
_symmetry.space_group_name_H-M   'P 1'
#
loop_
_entity.id
_entity.type
_entity.pdbx_description
1 polymer ?
#
loop_
_entity_poly.entity_id
_entity_poly.type
_entity_poly.pdbx_seq_one_letter_code
_entity_poly.pdbx_strand_id
1 'polypeptide(L)' 'MPKHYCLDPHDPYAEREVLVEFVVTAPGLILIAAIDDCDEDILPDLIDAQCDDLRREIIMACNAPIGAYLLLGAPVA' A
#
# COMPACT_ATOMS: atom_id res chain seq x y z
N MET A 1 11.43 8.40 2.60
CA MET A 1 11.15 6.95 2.74
C MET A 1 10.33 6.52 1.54
N PRO A 2 10.45 5.28 1.02
CA PRO A 2 9.62 4.82 -0.08
C PRO A 2 8.13 4.85 0.31
N LYS A 3 7.28 5.11 -0.68
CA LYS A 3 5.83 5.19 -0.51
C LYS A 3 5.12 4.38 -1.59
N HIS A 4 3.96 3.83 -1.27
CA HIS A 4 3.11 3.09 -2.21
C HIS A 4 1.64 3.33 -1.86
N TYR A 5 0.79 3.51 -2.86
CA TYR A 5 -0.66 3.51 -2.66
C TYR A 5 -1.12 2.08 -2.51
N CYS A 6 -1.86 1.82 -1.44
CA CYS A 6 -2.48 0.54 -1.16
C CYS A 6 -3.99 0.72 -1.01
N LEU A 7 -4.75 -0.35 -1.20
CA LEU A 7 -6.17 -0.31 -0.88
C LEU A 7 -6.38 0.00 0.60
N ASP A 8 -7.34 0.87 0.90
CA ASP A 8 -7.71 1.24 2.26
C ASP A 8 -8.24 -0.01 3.00
N PRO A 9 -7.56 -0.51 4.05
CA PRO A 9 -8.00 -1.70 4.78
C PRO A 9 -9.30 -1.50 5.57
N HIS A 10 -9.76 -0.26 5.74
CA HIS A 10 -11.05 0.07 6.32
C HIS A 10 -12.17 0.11 5.28
N ASP A 11 -11.84 0.13 3.99
CA ASP A 11 -12.82 0.17 2.92
C ASP A 11 -13.14 -1.24 2.40
N PRO A 12 -14.29 -1.82 2.77
CA PRO A 12 -14.67 -3.16 2.32
C PRO A 12 -14.98 -3.22 0.82
N TYR A 13 -15.12 -2.08 0.15
CA TYR A 13 -15.44 -2.00 -1.28
C TYR A 13 -14.22 -1.76 -2.17
N ALA A 14 -13.04 -1.53 -1.59
CA ALA A 14 -11.80 -1.26 -2.32
C ALA A 14 -11.91 -0.10 -3.32
N GLU A 15 -12.68 0.94 -2.97
CA GLU A 15 -12.86 2.18 -3.71
C GLU A 15 -11.88 3.27 -3.25
N ARG A 16 -11.24 3.10 -2.08
CA ARG A 16 -10.31 4.03 -1.46
C ARG A 16 -8.89 3.46 -1.39
N GLU A 17 -7.92 4.37 -1.40
CA GLU A 17 -6.50 4.07 -1.25
C GLU A 17 -5.92 4.84 -0.08
N VAL A 18 -4.89 4.27 0.54
CA VAL A 18 -4.05 4.89 1.56
C VAL A 18 -2.61 4.97 1.07
N LEU A 19 -1.93 6.07 1.36
CA LEU A 19 -0.52 6.24 1.06
C LEU A 19 0.33 5.63 2.17
N VAL A 20 0.96 4.50 1.88
CA VAL A 20 1.77 3.77 2.86
C VAL A 20 3.23 4.16 2.76
N GLU A 21 3.81 4.64 3.85
CA GLU A 21 5.24 4.84 4.00
C GLU A 21 5.87 3.61 4.65
N PHE A 22 6.99 3.14 4.10
CA PHE A 22 7.64 1.92 4.60
C PHE A 22 9.16 1.98 4.51
N VAL A 23 9.82 0.99 5.11
CA VAL A 23 11.24 0.70 4.90
C VAL A 23 11.43 -0.77 4.55
N VAL A 24 12.28 -1.05 3.56
CA VAL A 24 12.64 -2.41 3.16
C VAL A 24 13.75 -2.92 4.10
N THR A 25 13.61 -4.15 4.58
CA THR A 25 14.57 -4.83 5.46
C THR A 25 14.89 -6.22 4.94
N ALA A 26 15.99 -6.84 5.37
CA ALA A 26 16.28 -8.24 5.10
C ALA A 26 15.71 -9.10 6.24
N PRO A 27 14.36 -9.16 6.36
CA PRO A 27 13.63 -10.15 5.55
C PRO A 27 12.31 -9.70 4.90
N GLY A 28 11.97 -8.41 4.89
CA GLY A 28 10.68 -7.95 4.35
C GLY A 28 10.57 -6.43 4.32
N LEU A 29 9.51 -5.90 4.90
CA LEU A 29 9.33 -4.45 5.05
C LEU A 29 8.64 -4.12 6.36
N ILE A 30 8.89 -2.90 6.85
CA ILE A 30 8.28 -2.34 8.04
C ILE A 30 7.42 -1.15 7.61
N LEU A 31 6.15 -1.16 8.01
CA LEU A 31 5.24 -0.04 7.81
C LEU A 31 5.62 1.08 8.79
N ILE A 32 5.70 2.31 8.30
CA ILE A 32 6.02 3.50 9.07
C ILE A 32 4.79 4.36 9.30
N ALA A 33 3.96 4.52 8.27
CA ALA A 33 2.68 5.25 8.34
C ALA A 33 1.74 4.74 7.24
N ALA A 34 0.43 4.89 7.43
CA ALA A 34 -0.59 4.67 6.42
C ALA A 34 -1.54 5.87 6.42
N ILE A 35 -1.41 6.75 5.42
CA ILE A 35 -2.13 8.02 5.38
C ILE A 35 -3.37 7.90 4.52
N ASP A 36 -4.54 8.19 5.07
CA ASP A 36 -5.81 8.18 4.35
C ASP A 36 -6.09 9.48 3.57
N ASP A 37 -7.28 9.59 2.98
CA ASP A 37 -7.70 10.77 2.23
C ASP A 37 -7.97 12.01 3.10
N CYS A 38 -8.03 11.83 4.43
CA CYS A 38 -8.18 12.87 5.42
C CYS A 38 -6.83 13.34 5.98
N ASP A 39 -5.72 12.86 5.40
CA ASP A 39 -4.35 13.06 5.88
C ASP A 39 -4.11 12.50 7.31
N GLU A 40 -4.90 11.51 7.73
CA GLU A 40 -4.76 10.85 9.04
C GLU A 40 -3.91 9.57 8.93
N ASP A 41 -3.00 9.38 9.88
CA ASP A 41 -2.24 8.12 9.98
C ASP A 41 -3.09 7.06 10.67
N ILE A 42 -3.66 6.18 9.86
CA ILE A 42 -4.54 5.09 10.31
C ILE A 42 -3.76 3.85 10.77
N LEU A 43 -2.43 3.81 10.57
CA LEU A 43 -1.60 2.65 10.93
C LEU A 43 -1.78 2.19 12.40
N PRO A 44 -1.90 3.07 13.40
CA PRO A 44 -2.14 2.67 14.79
C PRO A 44 -3.47 1.96 15.03
N ASP A 45 -4.46 2.19 14.16
CA ASP A 45 -5.81 1.63 14.27
C ASP A 45 -5.97 0.30 13.52
N LEU A 46 -4.99 -0.06 12.68
CA LEU A 46 -5.01 -1.29 11.90
C LEU A 46 -4.75 -2.52 12.78
N ILE A 47 -5.53 -3.58 12.56
CA ILE A 47 -5.25 -4.89 13.13
C ILE A 47 -4.13 -5.60 12.35
N ASP A 48 -3.52 -6.63 12.96
CA ASP A 48 -2.43 -7.40 12.34
C ASP A 48 -2.76 -7.91 10.93
N ALA A 49 -3.99 -8.38 10.72
CA ALA A 49 -4.45 -8.87 9.42
C ALA A 49 -4.44 -7.78 8.34
N GLN A 50 -4.89 -6.58 8.67
CA GLN A 50 -4.88 -5.43 7.76
C GLN A 50 -3.45 -4.97 7.47
N CYS A 51 -2.58 -4.96 8.48
CA CYS A 51 -1.17 -4.67 8.28
C CYS A 51 -0.49 -5.69 7.35
N ASP A 52 -0.85 -6.98 7.46
CA ASP A 52 -0.33 -8.04 6.60
C ASP A 52 -0.81 -7.91 5.16
N ASP A 53 -2.05 -7.44 4.95
CA ASP A 53 -2.58 -7.15 3.62
C ASP A 53 -1.80 -6.00 2.95
N LEU A 54 -1.56 -4.89 3.67
CA LEU A 54 -0.71 -3.80 3.17
C LEU A 54 0.71 -4.27 2.81
N ARG A 55 1.34 -5.07 3.68
CA ARG A 55 2.67 -5.65 3.39
C ARG A 55 2.65 -6.50 2.14
N ARG A 56 1.62 -7.35 1.97
CA ARG A 56 1.49 -8.23 0.81
C ARG A 56 1.35 -7.44 -0.49
N GLU A 57 0.54 -6.40 -0.49
CA GLU A 57 0.36 -5.51 -1.63
C GLU A 57 1.68 -4.84 -2.03
N ILE A 58 2.40 -4.24 -1.07
CA ILE A 58 3.69 -3.59 -1.34
C ILE A 58 4.74 -4.61 -1.83
N ILE A 59 4.79 -5.80 -1.24
CA ILE A 59 5.71 -6.88 -1.68
C ILE A 59 5.37 -7.31 -3.11
N MET A 60 4.08 -7.46 -3.44
CA MET A 60 3.63 -7.79 -4.79
C MET A 60 4.01 -6.70 -5.79
N ALA A 61 3.83 -5.43 -5.44
CA ALA A 61 4.24 -4.29 -6.26
C ALA A 61 5.77 -4.21 -6.45
N CYS A 62 6.55 -4.50 -5.42
CA CYS A 62 8.01 -4.51 -5.47
C CYS A 62 8.58 -5.71 -6.24
N ASN A 63 7.91 -6.87 -6.17
CA ASN A 63 8.30 -8.09 -6.87
C ASN A 63 7.73 -8.19 -8.29
N ALA A 64 6.84 -7.27 -8.67
CA ALA A 64 6.31 -7.22 -10.01
C ALA A 64 7.47 -7.00 -11.00
N PRO A 65 7.66 -7.89 -11.99
CA PRO A 65 8.64 -7.62 -13.05
C PRO A 65 8.24 -6.31 -13.75
N ILE A 66 9.23 -5.52 -14.14
CA ILE A 66 9.16 -4.17 -14.73
C ILE A 66 8.08 -3.98 -15.84
N GLY A 67 7.48 -5.07 -16.37
CA GLY A 67 6.38 -5.04 -17.33
C GLY A 67 4.94 -5.01 -16.78
N ALA A 68 4.69 -5.14 -15.47
CA ALA A 68 3.31 -5.20 -14.95
C ALA A 68 2.71 -3.83 -14.55
N TYR A 69 3.53 -2.78 -14.40
CA TYR A 69 3.06 -1.42 -14.09
C TYR A 69 2.45 -0.67 -15.28
N LEU A 70 2.40 -1.28 -16.47
CA LEU A 70 1.82 -0.68 -17.68
C LEU A 70 0.29 -0.80 -17.78
N LEU A 71 -0.41 -1.38 -16.78
CA LEU A 71 -1.86 -1.60 -16.84
C LEU A 71 -2.69 -0.93 -15.74
N LEU A 72 -2.08 -0.12 -14.87
CA LEU A 72 -2.82 0.73 -13.94
C LEU A 72 -2.45 2.20 -14.19
N GLY A 73 -3.11 2.82 -15.18
CA GLY A 73 -3.19 4.30 -15.23
C GLY A 73 -2.80 5.04 -16.50
N ALA A 74 -2.76 4.43 -17.70
CA ALA A 74 -2.72 5.23 -18.93
C ALA A 74 -4.17 5.46 -19.44
N PRO A 75 -4.70 6.70 -19.43
CA PRO A 75 -5.94 6.98 -20.13
C PRO A 75 -5.67 6.81 -21.63
N VAL A 76 -6.43 5.93 -22.27
CA VAL A 76 -6.52 5.87 -23.73
C VAL A 76 -7.24 7.14 -24.16
N ALA A 77 -6.50 8.11 -24.70
CA ALA A 77 -7.00 9.22 -25.49
C ALA A 77 -6.61 9.00 -26.96
#